data_AF-A0A6A6RR10-F1
#
_entry.id   AF-A0A6A6RR10-F1
#
_cell.length_a   1.000
_cell.length_b   1.000
_cell.length_c   1.000
_cell.angle_alpha   90.00
_cell.angle_beta   90.00
_cell.angle_gamma   90.00
#
_symmetry.space_group_name_H-M   'P 1'
#
loop_
_entity.id
_entity.type
_entity.pdbx_description
1 polymer ?
#
loop_
_entity_poly.entity_id
_entity_poly.type
_entity_poly.pdbx_seq_one_letter_code
_entity_poly.pdbx_strand_id
1 'polypeptide(L)'
;MRLFTSATSFLALLTPAFPRTFVKRLPNCQQPGQYVYFTSPNDSIFTYAIGTTWIPYYPLTLKAALILNGFDLSSPANPNSPDKLCGWTVADSVYANRWHHGVITYKDNRSQNVPWLPIPQNSTTLNHTIHQTPPPPPIARQTHRSPSPEILARIHDILLYNTPAADIAIWFTEINGIITCLTMIVLSLGMMLNMMTRRDLLRQVRKQDQQWLENKTDTIEDDGIELVELENGNDNDADAPPAYPRAIEDLESPNPFRDSKMPRAMRGDDGECVSSSMYSREADEVPLRE
;
A
#
# COMPACT_ATOMS: atom_id res chain seq x y z
N MET A 1 -6.34 -31.55 -22.33
CA MET A 1 -6.90 -30.51 -21.45
C MET A 1 -5.75 -29.86 -20.68
N ARG A 2 -5.22 -28.73 -21.17
CA ARG A 2 -4.10 -27.98 -20.56
C ARG A 2 -4.61 -26.58 -20.23
N LEU A 3 -5.07 -26.37 -19.00
CA LEU A 3 -5.55 -25.09 -18.47
C LEU A 3 -4.77 -24.72 -17.20
N PHE A 4 -3.46 -24.53 -17.33
CA PHE A 4 -2.60 -24.06 -16.22
C PHE A 4 -1.44 -23.23 -16.75
N THR A 5 -1.71 -22.09 -17.40
CA THR A 5 -0.64 -21.18 -17.86
C THR A 5 -0.92 -19.68 -17.68
N SER A 6 -1.99 -19.25 -17.00
CA SER A 6 -2.31 -17.81 -16.92
C SER A 6 -2.77 -17.34 -15.53
N ALA A 7 -2.02 -17.68 -14.48
CA ALA A 7 -2.20 -17.09 -13.16
C ALA A 7 -1.16 -15.99 -12.84
N THR A 8 -0.08 -15.89 -13.62
CA THR A 8 1.00 -14.92 -13.37
C THR A 8 0.69 -13.50 -13.85
N SER A 9 -0.28 -13.31 -14.75
CA SER A 9 -0.59 -11.97 -15.31
C SER A 9 -1.47 -11.09 -14.41
N PHE A 10 -2.26 -11.66 -13.50
CA PHE A 10 -3.15 -10.86 -12.63
C PHE A 10 -2.41 -10.16 -11.48
N LEU A 11 -1.28 -10.70 -11.01
CA LEU A 11 -0.47 -10.06 -9.97
C LEU A 11 0.19 -8.75 -10.45
N ALA A 12 0.40 -8.58 -11.76
CA ALA A 12 0.99 -7.36 -12.33
C ALA A 12 0.03 -6.16 -12.35
N LEU A 13 -1.29 -6.38 -12.26
CA LEU A 13 -2.30 -5.31 -12.25
C LEU A 13 -2.60 -4.76 -10.85
N LEU A 14 -2.15 -5.45 -9.80
CA LEU A 14 -2.49 -5.15 -8.40
C LEU A 14 -1.31 -4.62 -7.60
N THR A 15 -0.11 -4.60 -8.16
CA THR A 15 0.90 -3.67 -7.68
C THR A 15 0.37 -2.27 -7.95
N PRO A 16 0.04 -1.46 -6.92
CA PRO A 16 -0.18 -0.05 -7.16
C PRO A 16 1.08 0.42 -7.87
N ALA A 17 0.92 0.82 -9.13
CA ALA A 17 1.95 1.48 -9.89
C ALA A 17 2.14 2.86 -9.24
N PHE A 18 2.68 2.89 -8.03
CA PHE A 18 3.59 3.94 -7.68
C PHE A 18 4.73 3.73 -8.66
N PRO A 19 4.91 4.58 -9.68
CA PRO A 19 6.13 4.55 -10.43
C PRO A 19 7.22 4.89 -9.40
N ARG A 20 7.79 3.86 -8.77
CA ARG A 20 9.14 3.92 -8.24
C ARG A 20 9.98 4.00 -9.50
N THR A 21 10.02 5.19 -10.10
CA THR A 21 11.06 5.54 -11.04
C THR A 21 12.33 5.28 -10.26
N PHE A 22 12.98 4.17 -10.56
CA PHE A 22 14.33 3.89 -10.10
C PHE A 22 15.21 4.88 -10.86
N VAL A 23 15.13 6.16 -10.46
CA VAL A 23 16.03 7.20 -10.93
C VAL A 23 17.40 6.71 -10.52
N LYS A 24 18.19 6.33 -11.51
CA LYS A 24 19.55 5.83 -11.35
C LYS A 24 20.29 6.80 -10.43
N ARG A 25 20.49 6.40 -9.17
CA ARG A 25 21.12 7.26 -8.16
C ARG A 25 22.58 7.40 -8.56
N LEU A 26 23.00 8.62 -8.85
CA LEU A 26 24.43 8.90 -8.91
C LEU A 26 25.02 8.63 -7.52
N PRO A 27 26.15 7.91 -7.42
CA PRO A 27 26.80 7.70 -6.13
C PRO A 27 27.11 9.06 -5.50
N ASN A 28 26.91 9.17 -4.18
CA ASN A 28 27.11 10.39 -3.39
C ASN A 28 26.21 11.58 -3.75
N CYS A 29 25.12 11.35 -4.50
CA CYS A 29 24.09 12.35 -4.77
C CYS A 29 22.77 11.99 -4.08
N GLN A 30 22.19 12.98 -3.43
CA GLN A 30 20.89 12.89 -2.76
C GLN A 30 19.75 13.13 -3.76
N GLN A 31 18.61 12.49 -3.50
CA GLN A 31 17.37 12.77 -4.22
C GLN A 31 16.61 13.90 -3.52
N PRO A 32 16.09 14.89 -4.27
CA PRO A 32 15.33 15.99 -3.67
C PRO A 32 14.09 15.46 -2.94
N GLY A 33 13.76 16.07 -1.79
CA GLY A 33 12.53 15.78 -1.03
C GLY A 33 12.58 14.62 -0.03
N GLN A 34 13.68 13.85 0.03
CA GLN A 34 13.82 12.72 0.97
C GLN A 34 14.75 12.99 2.17
N TYR A 35 15.26 14.22 2.27
CA TYR A 35 16.32 14.57 3.22
C TYR A 35 15.90 15.75 4.09
N VAL A 36 16.25 15.69 5.38
CA VAL A 36 16.17 16.80 6.32
C VAL A 36 17.57 17.36 6.49
N TYR A 37 17.78 18.61 6.07
CA TYR A 37 19.07 19.31 6.13
C TYR A 37 19.18 20.15 7.39
N PHE A 38 20.34 20.13 8.04
CA PHE A 38 20.57 20.89 9.26
C PHE A 38 22.07 21.12 9.53
N THR A 39 22.37 22.06 10.40
CA THR A 39 23.72 22.39 10.89
C THR A 39 23.77 22.29 12.41
N SER A 40 24.94 21.95 12.93
CA SER A 40 25.19 21.98 14.37
C SER A 40 25.70 23.37 14.76
N PRO A 41 25.21 23.99 15.85
CA PRO A 41 25.72 25.28 16.32
C PRO A 41 27.19 25.18 16.76
N ASN A 42 27.64 23.99 17.18
CA ASN A 42 29.02 23.74 17.61
C ASN A 42 29.94 23.35 16.45
N ASP A 43 29.40 23.07 15.27
CA ASP A 43 30.16 22.61 14.11
C ASP A 43 29.54 23.09 12.79
N SER A 44 29.82 24.36 12.48
CA SER A 44 29.38 25.03 11.24
C SER A 44 30.21 24.65 10.02
N ILE A 45 31.26 23.83 10.20
CA ILE A 45 32.13 23.36 9.12
C ILE A 45 31.39 22.32 8.27
N PHE A 46 30.50 21.55 8.88
CA PHE A 46 29.73 20.52 8.20
C PHE A 46 28.26 20.90 8.09
N THR A 47 27.67 20.58 6.95
CA THR A 47 26.22 20.46 6.81
C THR A 47 25.84 19.00 6.90
N TYR A 48 24.79 18.70 7.66
CA TYR A 48 24.27 17.36 7.87
C TYR A 48 22.96 17.19 7.12
N ALA A 49 22.66 15.95 6.77
CA ALA A 49 21.38 15.58 6.20
C ALA A 49 20.99 14.18 6.65
N ILE A 50 19.74 14.03 7.09
CA ILE A 50 19.15 12.72 7.38
C ILE A 50 18.28 12.33 6.19
N GLY A 51 18.64 11.23 5.52
CA GLY A 51 17.83 10.61 4.48
C GLY A 51 16.93 9.53 5.07
N THR A 52 15.65 9.52 4.72
CA THR A 52 14.70 8.52 5.21
C THR A 52 13.74 8.05 4.12
N THR A 53 13.23 6.83 4.26
CA THR A 53 12.22 6.24 3.36
C THR A 53 10.79 6.57 3.78
N TRP A 54 10.61 7.12 4.99
CA TRP A 54 9.32 7.50 5.54
C TRP A 54 9.08 8.97 5.22
N ILE A 55 8.22 9.25 4.26
CA ILE A 55 8.09 10.59 3.65
C ILE A 55 6.97 11.44 4.29
N PRO A 56 5.74 10.93 4.49
CA PRO A 56 4.64 11.83 4.78
C PRO A 56 4.70 12.49 6.18
N TYR A 57 5.12 11.78 7.24
CA TYR A 57 5.05 12.32 8.62
C TYR A 57 6.41 12.37 9.32
N TYR A 58 7.23 11.35 9.14
CA TYR A 58 8.50 11.23 9.84
C TYR A 58 9.47 12.43 9.65
N PRO A 59 9.62 13.03 8.46
CA PRO A 59 10.53 14.17 8.27
C PRO A 59 10.10 15.40 9.07
N LEU A 60 8.78 15.58 9.30
CA LEU A 60 8.26 16.66 10.14
C LEU A 60 8.63 16.42 11.61
N THR A 61 8.47 15.18 12.08
CA THR A 61 8.84 14.77 13.44
C THR A 61 10.35 14.98 13.68
N LEU A 62 11.18 14.57 12.71
CA LEU A 62 12.62 14.78 12.77
C LEU A 62 13.02 16.25 12.81
N LYS A 63 12.39 17.11 11.99
CA LYS A 63 12.63 18.56 12.01
C LYS A 63 12.35 19.15 13.40
N ALA A 64 11.23 18.79 14.01
CA ALA A 64 10.90 19.24 15.36
C ALA A 64 11.91 18.73 16.39
N ALA A 65 12.27 17.44 16.33
CA ALA A 65 13.25 16.84 17.24
C ALA A 65 14.64 17.48 17.12
N LEU A 66 15.09 17.80 15.90
CA LEU A 66 16.36 18.49 15.64
C LEU A 66 16.37 19.89 16.26
N ILE A 67 15.31 20.67 16.06
CA ILE A 67 15.18 22.01 16.65
C ILE A 67 15.20 21.93 18.19
N LEU A 68 14.45 20.99 18.78
CA LEU A 68 14.41 20.79 20.22
C LEU A 68 15.78 20.41 20.81
N ASN A 69 16.64 19.79 20.01
CA ASN A 69 18.01 19.45 20.38
C ASN A 69 19.02 20.56 19.99
N GLY A 70 18.56 21.76 19.64
CA GLY A 70 19.41 22.91 19.34
C GLY A 70 20.15 22.83 18.00
N PHE A 71 19.67 22.04 17.04
CA PHE A 71 20.19 22.07 15.67
C PHE A 71 19.42 23.10 14.84
N ASP A 72 20.13 23.76 13.92
CA ASP A 72 19.52 24.74 13.01
C ASP A 72 19.11 24.05 11.71
N LEU A 73 17.83 24.18 11.34
CA LEU A 73 17.36 23.63 10.07
C LEU A 73 17.90 24.45 8.90
N SER A 74 18.47 23.74 7.92
CA SER A 74 18.90 24.34 6.66
C SER A 74 17.77 24.24 5.62
N SER A 75 17.74 25.22 4.71
CA SER A 75 16.82 25.16 3.58
C SER A 75 17.12 23.94 2.69
N PRO A 76 16.08 23.29 2.15
CA PRO A 76 16.28 22.13 1.29
C PRO A 76 17.15 22.49 0.09
N ALA A 77 18.01 21.57 -0.32
CA ALA A 77 18.83 21.75 -1.51
C ALA A 77 17.93 22.01 -2.73
N ASN A 78 18.24 23.08 -3.48
CA ASN A 78 17.50 23.39 -4.70
C ASN A 78 17.71 22.22 -5.70
N PRO A 79 16.63 21.58 -6.19
CA PRO A 79 16.74 20.44 -7.11
C PRO A 79 17.48 20.79 -8.40
N ASN A 80 17.51 22.07 -8.78
CA ASN A 80 18.19 22.57 -9.98
C ASN A 80 19.69 22.85 -9.76
N SER A 81 20.22 22.63 -8.55
CA SER A 81 21.62 22.86 -8.21
C SER A 81 22.35 21.52 -7.94
N PRO A 82 22.92 20.87 -8.98
CA PRO A 82 23.54 19.55 -8.84
C PRO A 82 24.68 19.55 -7.82
N ASP A 83 25.41 20.66 -7.71
CA ASP A 83 26.50 20.84 -6.75
C ASP A 83 26.03 20.76 -5.30
N LYS A 84 24.76 21.08 -5.01
CA LYS A 84 24.18 20.96 -3.66
C LYS A 84 23.67 19.55 -3.38
N LEU A 85 23.21 18.84 -4.42
CA LEU A 85 22.70 17.48 -4.30
C LEU A 85 23.82 16.44 -4.19
N CYS A 86 25.01 16.71 -4.73
CA CYS A 86 26.13 15.77 -4.79
C CYS A 86 27.25 16.06 -3.79
N GLY A 87 28.12 15.08 -3.58
CA GLY A 87 29.28 15.18 -2.69
C GLY A 87 28.95 14.93 -1.22
N TRP A 88 27.88 14.18 -0.94
CA TRP A 88 27.52 13.78 0.42
C TRP A 88 28.22 12.48 0.79
N THR A 89 28.75 12.43 2.01
CA THR A 89 29.38 11.24 2.59
C THR A 89 28.43 10.63 3.61
N VAL A 90 28.27 9.32 3.59
CA VAL A 90 27.50 8.59 4.61
C VAL A 90 28.34 8.52 5.89
N ALA A 91 27.81 9.06 6.99
CA ALA A 91 28.41 8.92 8.32
C ALA A 91 27.92 7.64 8.99
N ASP A 92 26.60 7.40 8.97
CA ASP A 92 25.99 6.32 9.75
C ASP A 92 24.61 5.94 9.20
N SER A 93 24.09 4.77 9.59
CA SER A 93 22.75 4.28 9.24
C SER A 93 22.07 3.68 10.46
N VAL A 94 20.93 4.27 10.85
CA VAL A 94 20.27 3.96 12.11
C VAL A 94 19.13 2.98 11.89
N TYR A 95 19.17 1.86 12.61
CA TYR A 95 18.15 0.85 12.61
C TYR A 95 17.66 0.60 14.04
N ALA A 96 16.35 0.59 14.26
CA ALA A 96 15.76 0.17 15.53
C ALA A 96 14.63 -0.83 15.25
N ASN A 97 14.57 -1.93 16.02
CA ASN A 97 13.56 -2.97 15.86
C ASN A 97 13.43 -3.51 14.41
N ARG A 98 14.56 -3.61 13.70
CA ARG A 98 14.66 -3.98 12.27
C ARG A 98 14.07 -2.97 11.28
N TRP A 99 13.57 -1.84 11.76
CA TRP A 99 13.12 -0.74 10.93
C TRP A 99 14.28 0.21 10.69
N HIS A 100 14.45 0.62 9.43
CA HIS A 100 15.41 1.65 9.05
C HIS A 100 14.84 3.01 9.41
N HIS A 101 15.48 3.75 10.32
CA HIS A 101 15.02 5.07 10.73
C HIS A 101 15.58 6.13 9.78
N GLY A 102 16.84 6.02 9.39
CA GLY A 102 17.43 6.92 8.41
C GLY A 102 18.94 6.74 8.27
N VAL A 103 19.47 7.38 7.22
CA VAL A 103 20.90 7.46 6.94
C VAL A 103 21.38 8.86 7.28
N ILE A 104 22.38 8.97 8.14
CA ILE A 104 23.05 10.22 8.45
C ILE A 104 24.13 10.44 7.39
N THR A 105 24.04 11.58 6.70
CA THR A 105 25.02 12.02 5.72
C THR A 105 25.53 13.40 6.08
N TYR A 106 26.75 13.71 5.64
CA TYR A 106 27.36 15.01 5.88
C TYR A 106 28.14 15.50 4.66
N LYS A 107 28.37 16.81 4.62
CA LYS A 107 29.15 17.48 3.59
C LYS A 107 29.97 18.60 4.22
N ASP A 108 31.26 18.66 3.89
CA ASP A 108 32.14 19.75 4.32
C ASP A 108 31.80 21.02 3.54
N ASN A 109 31.48 22.09 4.25
CA ASN A 109 31.13 23.37 3.63
C ASN A 109 32.33 24.02 2.93
N ARG A 110 33.56 23.69 3.34
CA ARG A 110 34.79 24.22 2.72
C ARG A 110 35.04 23.61 1.34
N SER A 111 34.57 22.39 1.10
CA SER A 111 34.77 21.71 -0.18
C SER A 111 33.83 22.21 -1.29
N GLN A 112 32.85 23.08 -0.98
CA GLN A 112 31.91 23.62 -1.97
C GLN A 112 32.58 24.46 -3.05
N ASN A 113 33.77 24.99 -2.80
CA ASN A 113 34.52 25.80 -3.76
C ASN A 113 35.42 24.99 -4.69
N VAL A 114 35.48 23.67 -4.55
CA VAL A 114 36.24 22.82 -5.47
C VAL A 114 35.29 22.38 -6.57
N PRO A 115 35.49 22.82 -7.83
CA PRO A 115 34.67 22.36 -8.95
C PRO A 115 34.70 20.84 -8.97
N TRP A 116 33.53 20.21 -8.94
CA TRP A 116 33.41 18.76 -9.00
C TRP A 116 33.92 18.33 -10.39
N LEU A 117 35.20 17.96 -10.47
CA LEU A 117 35.72 17.35 -11.68
C LEU A 117 35.01 16.00 -11.81
N PRO A 118 34.27 15.76 -12.90
CA PRO A 118 33.61 14.47 -13.09
C PRO A 118 34.70 13.41 -13.02
N ILE A 119 34.65 12.57 -11.98
CA ILE A 119 35.54 11.41 -11.87
C ILE A 119 35.31 10.63 -13.18
N PRO A 120 36.32 10.49 -14.05
CA PRO A 120 36.12 9.85 -15.33
C PRO A 120 35.62 8.42 -15.08
N GLN A 121 34.35 8.17 -15.38
CA GLN A 121 33.68 6.89 -15.19
C GLN A 121 34.15 5.83 -16.20
N ASN A 122 35.21 6.09 -16.96
CA ASN A 122 35.84 5.14 -17.86
C ASN A 122 36.71 4.16 -17.07
N SER A 123 36.07 3.34 -16.23
CA SER A 123 36.61 2.07 -15.75
C SER A 123 36.06 0.90 -16.59
N THR A 124 35.84 1.15 -17.88
CA THR A 124 35.67 0.11 -18.88
C THR A 124 37.04 -0.32 -19.37
N THR A 125 37.44 -1.52 -18.94
CA THR A 125 38.43 -2.40 -19.59
C THR A 125 39.84 -1.82 -19.74
N LEU A 126 40.64 -2.18 -18.74
CA LEU A 126 42.08 -2.26 -18.74
C LEU A 126 42.59 -3.10 -19.93
N ASN A 127 42.80 -2.47 -21.09
CA ASN A 127 43.76 -2.98 -22.07
C ASN A 127 45.07 -2.25 -21.84
N HIS A 128 46.03 -2.98 -21.26
CA HIS A 128 47.37 -2.52 -20.95
C HIS A 128 48.09 -2.02 -22.20
N THR A 129 48.17 -0.70 -22.38
CA THR A 129 49.25 -0.08 -23.16
C THR A 129 50.05 0.78 -22.20
N ILE A 130 51.22 0.27 -21.81
CA ILE A 130 52.18 0.91 -20.91
C ILE A 130 52.77 2.13 -21.64
N HIS A 131 52.08 3.27 -21.58
CA HIS A 131 52.71 4.56 -21.83
C HIS A 131 53.10 5.16 -20.48
N GLN A 132 54.42 5.19 -20.23
CA GLN A 132 55.04 5.83 -19.09
C GLN A 132 54.78 7.34 -19.15
N THR A 133 53.64 7.74 -18.61
CA THR A 133 53.31 9.13 -18.36
C THR A 133 54.02 9.53 -17.06
N PRO A 134 54.70 10.69 -17.00
CA PRO A 134 55.39 11.14 -15.79
C PRO A 134 54.44 11.09 -14.59
N PRO A 135 54.94 10.73 -13.39
CA PRO A 135 54.10 10.60 -12.20
C PRO A 135 53.35 11.91 -11.97
N PRO A 136 52.01 11.90 -11.91
CA PRO A 136 51.27 13.10 -11.58
C PRO A 136 51.79 13.63 -10.23
N PRO A 137 51.86 14.96 -10.04
CA PRO A 137 52.28 15.52 -8.77
C PRO A 137 51.43 14.90 -7.66
N PRO A 138 52.02 14.62 -6.47
CA PRO A 138 51.30 14.01 -5.37
C PRO A 138 50.10 14.88 -5.06
N ILE A 139 48.92 14.45 -5.49
CA ILE A 139 47.65 15.09 -5.17
C ILE A 139 47.62 15.09 -3.66
N ALA A 140 47.73 16.28 -3.06
CA ALA A 140 47.66 16.45 -1.62
C ALA A 140 46.39 15.72 -1.18
N ARG A 141 46.55 14.58 -0.50
CA ARG A 141 45.43 13.77 -0.02
C ARG A 141 44.67 14.70 0.90
N GLN A 142 43.57 15.25 0.42
CA GLN A 142 42.60 15.94 1.27
C GLN A 142 42.20 14.88 2.28
N THR A 143 42.74 14.99 3.49
CA THR A 143 42.37 14.13 4.59
C THR A 143 40.89 14.41 4.80
N HIS A 144 40.04 13.47 4.40
CA HIS A 144 38.60 13.56 4.58
C HIS A 144 38.37 13.82 6.07
N ARG A 145 37.98 15.06 6.39
CA ARG A 145 37.68 15.43 7.75
C ARG A 145 36.33 14.82 8.09
N SER A 146 36.26 14.09 9.20
CA SER A 146 35.02 13.57 9.73
C SER A 146 34.40 14.57 10.71
N PRO A 147 33.07 14.59 10.86
CA PRO A 147 32.39 15.30 11.92
C PRO A 147 32.85 14.85 13.31
N SER A 148 32.60 15.67 14.33
CA SER A 148 32.81 15.27 15.72
C SER A 148 31.97 14.02 16.05
N PRO A 149 32.55 12.98 16.69
CA PRO A 149 31.81 11.78 17.07
C PRO A 149 30.68 12.07 18.06
N GLU A 150 30.82 13.11 18.89
CA GLU A 150 29.79 13.54 19.84
C GLU A 150 28.51 14.02 19.12
N ILE A 151 28.68 14.79 18.04
CA ILE A 151 27.54 15.29 17.25
C ILE A 151 26.85 14.13 16.54
N LEU A 152 27.62 13.21 15.95
CA LEU A 152 27.08 12.03 15.30
C LEU A 152 26.31 11.14 16.28
N ALA A 153 26.84 10.91 17.49
CA ALA A 153 26.14 10.17 18.54
C ALA A 153 24.82 10.85 18.91
N ARG A 154 24.82 12.18 19.06
CA ARG A 154 23.59 12.94 19.38
C ARG A 154 22.53 12.84 18.27
N ILE A 155 22.94 12.90 17.00
CA ILE A 155 22.03 12.71 15.85
C ILE A 155 21.51 11.27 15.81
N HIS A 156 22.38 10.29 16.06
CA HIS A 156 22.02 8.88 16.12
C HIS A 156 20.96 8.62 17.20
N ASP A 157 21.14 9.20 18.40
CA ASP A 157 20.18 9.09 19.49
C ASP A 157 18.84 9.73 19.13
N ILE A 158 18.82 10.92 18.50
CA ILE A 158 17.59 11.54 18.01
C ILE A 158 16.85 10.57 17.07
N LEU A 159 17.57 9.91 16.15
CA LEU A 159 16.96 8.94 15.25
C LEU A 159 16.45 7.70 15.98
N LEU A 160 17.15 7.20 16.99
CA LEU A 160 16.69 6.07 17.80
C LEU A 160 15.41 6.39 18.59
N TYR A 161 15.34 7.57 19.20
CA TYR A 161 14.20 7.98 20.04
C TYR A 161 12.96 8.38 19.23
N ASN A 162 13.13 8.80 17.97
CA ASN A 162 12.01 9.15 17.10
C ASN A 162 11.70 7.98 16.17
N THR A 163 10.55 7.31 16.39
CA THR A 163 10.11 6.20 15.54
C THR A 163 9.18 6.70 14.43
N PRO A 164 9.28 6.17 13.20
CA PRO A 164 8.37 6.48 12.09
C PRO A 164 7.01 5.76 12.22
N ALA A 165 6.42 5.75 13.43
CA ALA A 165 5.26 4.94 13.76
C ALA A 165 4.02 5.27 12.91
N ALA A 166 3.78 6.56 12.66
CA ALA A 166 2.66 7.01 11.83
C ALA A 166 2.79 6.52 10.37
N ASP A 167 3.97 6.68 9.76
CA ASP A 167 4.22 6.22 8.39
C ASP A 167 4.13 4.69 8.28
N ILE A 168 4.64 3.96 9.28
CA ILE A 168 4.51 2.51 9.35
C ILE A 168 3.03 2.09 9.42
N ALA A 169 2.22 2.75 10.26
CA ALA A 169 0.80 2.43 10.40
C ALA A 169 0.02 2.67 9.10
N ILE A 170 0.31 3.76 8.39
CA ILE A 170 -0.30 4.06 7.09
C ILE A 170 0.08 3.00 6.06
N TRP A 171 1.36 2.64 5.99
CA TRP A 171 1.83 1.57 5.09
C TRP A 171 1.12 0.24 5.36
N PHE A 172 0.97 -0.17 6.63
CA PHE A 172 0.19 -1.35 6.98
C PHE A 172 -1.29 -1.22 6.61
N THR A 173 -1.88 -0.03 6.79
CA THR A 173 -3.28 0.22 6.43
C THR A 173 -3.50 0.11 4.93
N GLU A 174 -2.59 0.65 4.12
CA GLU A 174 -2.62 0.52 2.65
C GLU A 174 -2.52 -0.95 2.22
N ILE A 175 -1.58 -1.71 2.78
CA ILE A 175 -1.41 -3.13 2.46
C ILE A 175 -2.65 -3.94 2.84
N ASN A 176 -3.20 -3.73 4.05
CA ASN A 176 -4.40 -4.43 4.49
C ASN A 176 -5.62 -4.07 3.63
N GLY A 177 -5.74 -2.81 3.21
CA GLY A 177 -6.77 -2.37 2.27
C GLY A 177 -6.70 -3.11 0.93
N ILE A 178 -5.49 -3.24 0.37
CA ILE A 178 -5.26 -4.02 -0.87
C ILE A 178 -5.62 -5.49 -0.65
N ILE A 179 -5.11 -6.12 0.41
CA ILE A 179 -5.41 -7.54 0.71
C ILE A 179 -6.92 -7.77 0.84
N THR A 180 -7.61 -6.89 1.59
CA THR A 180 -9.07 -6.98 1.78
C THR A 180 -9.80 -6.89 0.44
N CYS A 181 -9.43 -5.94 -0.42
CA CYS A 181 -9.99 -5.82 -1.77
C CYS A 181 -9.78 -7.10 -2.59
N LEU A 182 -8.58 -7.68 -2.56
CA LEU A 182 -8.28 -8.93 -3.27
C LEU A 182 -9.11 -10.11 -2.76
N THR A 183 -9.25 -10.24 -1.44
CA THR A 183 -10.06 -11.30 -0.86
C THR A 183 -11.52 -11.17 -1.27
N MET A 184 -12.07 -9.96 -1.33
CA MET A 184 -13.44 -9.73 -1.79
C MET A 184 -13.64 -10.11 -3.27
N ILE A 185 -12.67 -9.81 -4.14
CA ILE A 185 -12.70 -10.22 -5.54
C ILE A 185 -12.68 -11.74 -5.66
N VAL A 186 -11.78 -12.42 -4.97
CA VAL A 186 -11.66 -13.89 -4.99
C VAL A 186 -12.94 -14.55 -4.48
N LEU A 187 -13.50 -14.06 -3.37
CA LEU A 187 -14.76 -14.57 -2.82
C LEU A 187 -15.93 -14.37 -3.79
N SER A 188 -16.02 -13.19 -4.42
CA SER A 188 -17.07 -12.89 -5.40
C SER A 188 -16.98 -13.80 -6.63
N LEU A 189 -15.77 -14.02 -7.15
CA LEU A 189 -15.51 -14.95 -8.25
C LEU A 189 -15.87 -16.39 -7.86
N GLY A 190 -15.49 -16.83 -6.66
CA GLY A 190 -15.82 -18.14 -6.13
C GLY A 190 -17.34 -18.36 -6.01
N MET A 191 -18.07 -17.36 -5.51
CA MET A 191 -19.53 -17.40 -5.46
C MET A 191 -20.15 -17.46 -6.86
N MET A 192 -19.66 -16.67 -7.82
CA MET A 192 -20.15 -16.72 -9.21
C MET A 192 -19.91 -18.09 -9.87
N LEU A 193 -18.72 -18.66 -9.71
CA LEU A 193 -18.41 -20.00 -10.23
C LEU A 193 -19.31 -21.07 -9.61
N ASN A 194 -19.53 -21.01 -8.30
CA ASN A 194 -20.43 -21.93 -7.60
C ASN A 194 -21.89 -21.78 -8.08
N MET A 195 -22.34 -20.55 -8.34
CA MET A 195 -23.67 -20.32 -8.92
C MET A 195 -23.77 -20.88 -10.35
N MET A 196 -22.73 -20.75 -11.17
CA MET A 196 -22.71 -21.31 -12.53
C MET A 196 -22.74 -22.84 -12.51
N THR A 197 -21.90 -23.48 -11.69
CA THR A 197 -21.88 -24.96 -11.57
C THR A 197 -23.20 -25.48 -11.05
N ARG A 198 -23.81 -24.83 -10.06
CA ARG A 198 -25.13 -25.20 -9.55
C ARG A 198 -26.21 -25.05 -10.63
N ARG A 199 -26.16 -23.98 -11.43
CA ARG A 199 -27.09 -23.80 -12.56
C ARG A 199 -26.92 -24.87 -13.62
N ASP A 200 -25.69 -25.26 -13.93
CA ASP A 200 -25.42 -26.30 -14.92
C ASP A 200 -25.85 -27.69 -14.43
N LEU A 201 -25.66 -27.98 -13.14
CA LEU A 201 -26.19 -29.21 -12.52
C LEU A 201 -27.73 -29.25 -12.60
N LEU A 202 -28.41 -28.15 -12.26
CA LEU A 202 -29.87 -28.07 -12.37
C LEU A 202 -30.36 -28.21 -13.82
N ARG A 203 -29.60 -27.68 -14.80
CA ARG A 203 -29.90 -27.88 -16.23
C ARG A 203 -29.76 -29.34 -16.65
N GLN A 204 -28.77 -30.06 -16.13
CA GLN A 204 -28.60 -31.49 -16.42
C GLN A 204 -29.74 -32.32 -15.83
N VAL A 205 -30.13 -32.06 -14.58
CA VAL A 205 -31.26 -32.75 -13.92
C VAL A 205 -32.55 -32.56 -14.72
N ARG A 206 -32.89 -31.32 -15.12
CA ARG A 206 -34.08 -31.07 -15.95
C ARG A 206 -34.08 -31.80 -17.29
N LYS A 207 -32.90 -31.93 -17.93
CA LYS A 207 -32.78 -32.69 -19.18
C LYS A 207 -33.00 -34.19 -18.96
N GLN A 208 -32.53 -34.74 -17.84
CA GLN A 208 -32.81 -36.13 -17.48
C GLN A 208 -34.29 -36.37 -17.20
N ASP A 209 -34.95 -35.46 -16.48
CA ASP A 209 -36.39 -35.56 -16.21
C ASP A 209 -37.22 -35.53 -17.51
N GLN A 210 -36.84 -34.66 -18.47
CA GLN A 210 -37.47 -34.61 -19.79
C GLN A 210 -37.28 -35.91 -20.58
N GLN A 211 -36.06 -36.45 -20.63
CA GLN A 211 -35.78 -37.72 -21.29
C GLN A 211 -36.53 -38.90 -20.65
N TRP A 212 -36.67 -38.90 -19.33
CA TRP A 212 -37.43 -39.93 -18.62
C TRP A 212 -38.92 -39.87 -18.94
N LEU A 213 -39.48 -38.66 -19.04
CA LEU A 213 -40.88 -38.45 -19.45
C LEU A 213 -41.14 -38.90 -20.88
N GLU A 214 -40.27 -38.52 -21.83
CA GLU A 214 -40.35 -38.94 -23.24
C GLU A 214 -40.28 -40.47 -23.38
N ASN A 215 -39.34 -41.13 -22.69
CA ASN A 215 -39.23 -42.59 -22.70
C ASN A 215 -40.45 -43.30 -22.07
N LYS A 216 -41.15 -42.65 -21.14
CA LYS A 216 -42.36 -43.19 -20.51
C LYS A 216 -43.60 -43.03 -21.38
N THR A 217 -43.71 -41.95 -22.16
CA THR A 217 -44.82 -41.77 -23.10
C THR A 217 -44.78 -42.78 -24.24
N ASP A 218 -43.59 -43.12 -24.75
CA ASP A 218 -43.43 -44.10 -25.83
C ASP A 218 -43.81 -45.53 -25.42
N THR A 219 -43.82 -45.85 -24.12
CA THR A 219 -44.20 -47.17 -23.61
C THR A 219 -45.69 -47.34 -23.34
N ILE A 220 -46.50 -46.27 -23.39
CA ILE A 220 -47.94 -46.31 -23.10
C ILE A 220 -48.78 -46.35 -24.40
N GLU A 221 -48.24 -45.99 -25.56
CA GLU A 221 -48.99 -45.98 -26.83
C GLU A 221 -49.19 -47.36 -27.49
N ASP A 222 -48.56 -48.44 -26.99
CA ASP A 222 -48.70 -49.80 -27.58
C ASP A 222 -49.53 -50.78 -26.71
N ASP A 223 -49.82 -50.42 -25.45
CA ASP A 223 -50.82 -51.13 -24.65
C ASP A 223 -52.18 -50.48 -24.93
N GLY A 224 -52.80 -50.92 -26.03
CA GLY A 224 -54.11 -50.48 -26.48
C GLY A 224 -55.08 -50.28 -25.32
N ILE A 225 -55.33 -49.01 -24.98
CA ILE A 225 -56.38 -48.60 -24.06
C ILE A 225 -57.68 -48.97 -24.77
N GLU A 226 -58.18 -50.18 -24.48
CA GLU A 226 -59.58 -50.50 -24.65
C GLU A 226 -60.34 -49.44 -23.85
N LEU A 227 -60.89 -48.47 -24.58
CA LEU A 227 -61.89 -47.53 -24.10
C LEU A 227 -63.09 -48.37 -23.63
N VAL A 228 -63.03 -48.82 -22.38
CA VAL A 228 -64.21 -49.26 -21.66
C VAL A 228 -65.06 -48.02 -21.50
N GLU A 229 -66.00 -47.95 -22.42
CA GLU A 229 -67.16 -47.08 -22.51
C GLU A 229 -67.80 -46.93 -21.12
N LEU A 230 -67.38 -45.89 -20.38
CA LEU A 230 -68.11 -45.37 -19.22
C LEU A 230 -69.29 -44.56 -19.74
N GLU A 231 -70.21 -45.28 -20.37
CA GLU A 231 -71.59 -44.89 -20.54
C GLU A 231 -72.37 -45.27 -19.26
N ASN A 232 -73.19 -44.32 -18.80
CA ASN A 232 -74.18 -44.41 -17.71
C ASN A 232 -73.67 -44.38 -16.26
N GLY A 233 -74.02 -43.29 -15.57
CA GLY A 233 -74.25 -43.40 -14.13
C GLY A 233 -74.36 -42.11 -13.34
N ASN A 234 -75.46 -41.39 -13.54
CA ASN A 234 -76.23 -40.75 -12.47
C ASN A 234 -75.67 -39.47 -11.82
N ASP A 235 -76.31 -38.35 -12.18
CA ASP A 235 -76.43 -37.16 -11.35
C ASP A 235 -77.02 -37.56 -9.98
N ASN A 236 -76.27 -37.36 -8.90
CA ASN A 236 -76.71 -37.05 -7.53
C ASN A 236 -75.56 -37.43 -6.58
N ASP A 237 -74.75 -36.46 -6.20
CA ASP A 237 -74.61 -36.08 -4.79
C ASP A 237 -73.47 -35.06 -4.64
N ALA A 238 -73.76 -34.08 -3.79
CA ALA A 238 -72.88 -33.00 -3.42
C ALA A 238 -71.72 -33.53 -2.58
N ASP A 239 -70.64 -33.96 -3.22
CA ASP A 239 -69.37 -34.20 -2.54
C ASP A 239 -68.30 -33.24 -3.10
N ALA A 240 -67.89 -32.34 -2.21
CA ALA A 240 -66.83 -31.39 -2.45
C ALA A 240 -65.55 -32.12 -2.90
N PRO A 241 -64.75 -31.52 -3.81
CA PRO A 241 -63.52 -32.12 -4.27
C PRO A 241 -62.63 -32.49 -3.06
N PRO A 242 -61.94 -33.66 -3.09
CA PRO A 242 -61.08 -34.06 -1.99
C PRO A 242 -60.06 -32.95 -1.76
N ALA A 243 -60.09 -32.38 -0.56
CA ALA A 243 -59.10 -31.44 -0.10
C ALA A 243 -57.74 -32.11 -0.27
N TYR A 244 -56.92 -31.57 -1.18
CA TYR A 244 -55.52 -31.95 -1.28
C TYR A 244 -54.94 -31.85 0.14
N PRO A 245 -54.28 -32.89 0.66
CA PRO A 245 -53.55 -32.73 1.90
C PRO A 245 -52.56 -31.60 1.66
N ARG A 246 -52.80 -30.45 2.31
CA ARG A 246 -51.77 -29.44 2.54
C ARG A 246 -50.64 -30.20 3.21
N ALA A 247 -49.65 -30.58 2.43
CA ALA A 247 -48.36 -30.95 2.95
C ALA A 247 -47.95 -29.77 3.82
N ILE A 248 -47.95 -30.06 5.11
CA ILE A 248 -47.67 -29.16 6.22
C ILE A 248 -46.45 -28.33 5.85
N GLU A 249 -46.66 -27.03 5.70
CA GLU A 249 -45.62 -26.00 5.67
C GLU A 249 -45.01 -25.88 7.08
N ASP A 250 -44.36 -26.94 7.56
CA ASP A 250 -43.49 -26.90 8.75
C ASP A 250 -42.02 -27.04 8.31
N LEU A 251 -41.65 -26.39 7.20
CA LEU A 251 -40.29 -25.87 7.10
C LEU A 251 -40.27 -24.54 7.82
N GLU A 252 -40.15 -24.60 9.14
CA GLU A 252 -39.46 -23.57 9.90
C GLU A 252 -38.12 -23.32 9.23
N SER A 253 -38.06 -22.34 8.33
CA SER A 253 -36.81 -21.73 7.94
C SER A 253 -36.26 -21.10 9.21
N PRO A 254 -35.12 -21.59 9.76
CA PRO A 254 -34.53 -20.97 10.92
C PRO A 254 -34.05 -19.60 10.44
N ASN A 255 -34.85 -18.58 10.70
CA ASN A 255 -34.54 -17.20 10.38
C ASN A 255 -33.41 -16.78 11.33
N PRO A 256 -32.14 -16.70 10.89
CA PRO A 256 -31.00 -16.52 11.80
C PRO A 256 -30.87 -15.08 12.29
N PHE A 257 -31.85 -14.22 12.01
CA PHE A 257 -31.81 -12.79 12.29
C PHE A 257 -32.78 -12.32 13.38
N ARG A 258 -33.56 -13.20 14.02
CA ARG A 258 -34.66 -12.74 14.91
C ARG A 258 -34.25 -12.38 16.35
N ASP A 259 -33.05 -12.71 16.81
CA ASP A 259 -32.62 -12.42 18.20
C ASP A 259 -31.41 -11.47 18.31
N SER A 260 -31.30 -10.51 17.39
CA SER A 260 -30.43 -9.34 17.62
C SER A 260 -31.14 -8.35 18.55
N LYS A 261 -31.17 -8.68 19.85
CA LYS A 261 -31.53 -7.76 20.93
C LYS A 261 -30.54 -6.59 20.87
N MET A 262 -30.90 -5.53 20.14
CA MET A 262 -30.08 -4.32 20.05
C MET A 262 -29.82 -3.81 21.48
N PRO A 263 -28.55 -3.62 21.88
CA PRO A 263 -28.25 -2.95 23.13
C PRO A 263 -28.81 -1.53 23.04
N ARG A 264 -29.74 -1.27 23.96
CA ARG A 264 -30.33 0.02 24.28
C ARG A 264 -29.24 1.09 24.27
N ALA A 265 -29.32 2.02 23.31
CA ALA A 265 -28.46 3.19 23.26
C ALA A 265 -28.50 3.88 24.63
N MET A 266 -27.36 3.83 25.34
CA MET A 266 -27.13 4.69 26.48
C MET A 266 -27.04 6.11 25.94
N ARG A 267 -28.09 6.86 26.26
CA ARG A 267 -28.16 8.31 26.22
C ARG A 267 -27.19 8.83 27.29
N GLY A 268 -25.94 9.11 26.89
CA GLY A 268 -25.04 10.02 27.60
C GLY A 268 -25.10 11.34 26.84
N ASP A 269 -25.80 12.34 27.39
CA ASP A 269 -25.22 13.34 28.29
C ASP A 269 -24.22 14.22 27.53
N ASP A 270 -24.79 15.04 26.64
CA ASP A 270 -24.59 16.46 26.42
C ASP A 270 -23.35 17.09 27.12
N GLY A 271 -22.17 16.63 26.72
CA GLY A 271 -20.92 17.35 26.94
C GLY A 271 -20.72 18.42 25.86
N GLU A 272 -20.84 19.68 26.26
CA GLU A 272 -20.53 20.87 25.47
C GLU A 272 -19.16 20.77 24.78
N CYS A 273 -19.14 20.51 23.47
CA CYS A 273 -17.97 20.79 22.65
C CYS A 273 -17.96 22.27 22.29
N VAL A 274 -17.28 23.06 23.13
CA VAL A 274 -16.87 24.43 22.84
C VAL A 274 -16.07 24.42 21.54
N SER A 275 -16.69 24.91 20.47
CA SER A 275 -16.07 25.16 19.17
C SER A 275 -15.08 26.32 19.31
N SER A 276 -13.83 26.00 19.64
CA SER A 276 -12.74 26.98 19.64
C SER A 276 -12.25 27.19 18.22
N SER A 277 -12.85 28.16 17.51
CA SER A 277 -12.31 28.70 16.26
C SER A 277 -11.14 29.63 16.60
N MET A 278 -9.92 29.15 16.44
CA MET A 278 -8.73 29.99 16.46
C MET A 278 -7.91 29.74 15.19
N TYR A 279 -7.43 30.85 14.61
CA TYR A 279 -6.67 31.00 13.37
C TYR A 279 -7.48 31.25 12.08
N SER A 280 -8.15 32.40 12.04
CA SER A 280 -7.91 33.34 10.93
C SER A 280 -6.74 34.23 11.34
N ARG A 281 -5.65 34.21 10.57
CA ARG A 281 -4.59 35.21 10.70
C ARG A 281 -4.46 35.89 9.34
N GLU A 282 -4.99 37.10 9.28
CA GLU A 282 -4.71 38.09 8.25
C GLU A 282 -3.19 38.25 8.12
N ALA A 283 -2.70 38.15 6.89
CA ALA A 283 -1.36 38.57 6.53
C ALA A 283 -1.46 40.06 6.16
N ASP A 284 -1.08 40.92 7.10
CA ASP A 284 -0.81 42.33 6.81
C ASP A 284 0.43 42.43 5.92
N GLU A 285 0.24 43.13 4.81
CA GLU A 285 1.27 43.57 3.88
C GLU A 285 2.21 44.56 4.57
N VAL A 286 3.51 44.27 4.58
CA VAL A 286 4.55 45.24 4.93
C VAL A 286 5.23 45.72 3.65
N PRO A 287 5.25 47.03 3.35
CA PRO A 287 5.88 47.56 2.16
C PRO A 287 7.40 47.60 2.32
N LEU A 288 8.10 47.11 1.30
CA LEU A 288 9.53 47.34 1.08
C LEU A 288 9.78 48.84 0.90
N ARG A 289 10.64 49.42 1.74
CA ARG A 289 11.32 50.69 1.45
C ARG A 289 12.72 50.42 0.91
N GLU A 290 13.06 51.25 -0.07
CA GLU A 290 14.28 51.33 -0.88
C GLU A 290 15.58 51.43 -0.07
#